data_AF-A0A816D0F1-F1
#
_entry.id   AF-A0A816D0F1-F1
#
_cell.length_a   1.000
_cell.length_b   1.000
_cell.length_c   1.000
_cell.angle_alpha   90.00
_cell.angle_beta   90.00
_cell.angle_gamma   90.00
#
_symmetry.space_group_name_H-M   'P 1'
#
loop_
_entity.id
_entity.type
_entity.pdbx_description
1 polymer ?
#
loop_
_entity_poly.entity_id
_entity_poly.type
_entity_poly.pdbx_seq_one_letter_code
_entity_poly.pdbx_strand_id
1 'polypeptide(L)'
;MASISLFECLYRIIMAFTRAIVFSIFPAPKKSINDEIVLITGSGGNLGRALAVEFSKYGAFLCLWDTDESENQKTYELLYTQYNHRKMVAMKVDITVPEEIHRAAEKIRHDIGNVSIVVQNA
;
A
#
# COMPACT_ATOMS: atom_id res chain seq x y z
N MET A 1 -31.23 2.42 -40.40
CA MET A 1 -30.24 3.02 -39.47
C MET A 1 -30.67 2.89 -38.01
N ALA A 2 -31.86 3.35 -37.59
CA ALA A 2 -32.29 3.29 -36.18
C ALA A 2 -32.39 1.88 -35.56
N SER A 3 -32.77 0.84 -36.31
CA SER A 3 -32.87 -0.54 -35.80
C SER A 3 -31.52 -1.18 -35.47
N ILE A 4 -30.48 -0.86 -36.25
CA ILE A 4 -29.10 -1.33 -36.03
C ILE A 4 -28.55 -0.70 -34.74
N SER A 5 -28.89 0.55 -34.48
CA SER A 5 -28.54 1.26 -33.24
C SER A 5 -29.23 0.66 -32.00
N LEU A 6 -30.47 0.21 -32.14
CA LEU A 6 -31.23 -0.41 -31.05
C LEU A 6 -30.64 -1.77 -30.65
N PHE A 7 -30.26 -2.58 -31.63
CA PHE A 7 -29.65 -3.90 -31.39
C PHE A 7 -28.29 -3.77 -30.69
N GLU A 8 -27.43 -2.85 -31.13
CA GLU A 8 -26.14 -2.56 -30.48
C GLU A 8 -26.33 -2.09 -29.03
N CYS A 9 -27.34 -1.25 -28.78
CA CYS A 9 -27.67 -0.79 -27.43
C CYS A 9 -28.12 -1.96 -26.53
N LEU A 10 -29.05 -2.80 -27.01
CA LEU A 10 -29.54 -3.97 -26.29
C LEU A 10 -28.40 -4.96 -26.00
N TYR A 11 -27.52 -5.20 -26.97
CA TYR A 11 -26.34 -6.05 -26.80
C TYR A 11 -25.41 -5.53 -25.70
N ARG A 12 -25.07 -4.23 -25.70
CA ARG A 12 -24.23 -3.61 -24.66
C ARG A 12 -24.87 -3.68 -23.27
N ILE A 13 -26.18 -3.48 -23.19
CA ILE A 13 -26.93 -3.58 -21.93
C ILE A 13 -26.86 -5.01 -21.38
N ILE A 14 -27.15 -6.02 -22.22
CA ILE A 14 -27.08 -7.43 -21.81
C ILE A 14 -25.64 -7.78 -21.37
N MET A 15 -24.62 -7.36 -22.12
CA MET A 15 -23.22 -7.58 -21.76
C MET A 15 -22.83 -6.88 -20.45
N ALA A 16 -23.35 -5.68 -20.18
CA ALA A 16 -23.11 -4.97 -18.93
C ALA A 16 -23.78 -5.67 -17.74
N PHE A 17 -25.03 -6.11 -17.88
CA PHE A 17 -25.74 -6.84 -16.82
C PHE A 17 -25.13 -8.21 -16.54
N THR A 18 -24.78 -8.98 -17.58
CA THR A 18 -24.10 -10.26 -17.41
C THR A 18 -22.75 -10.08 -16.72
N ARG A 19 -21.95 -9.09 -17.15
CA ARG A 19 -20.69 -8.74 -16.48
C ARG A 19 -20.91 -8.35 -15.02
N ALA A 20 -21.92 -7.53 -14.72
CA ALA A 20 -22.24 -7.13 -13.36
C ALA A 20 -22.65 -8.33 -12.48
N ILE A 21 -23.50 -9.23 -12.99
CA ILE A 21 -23.91 -10.45 -12.29
C ILE A 21 -22.70 -11.35 -12.03
N VAL A 22 -21.83 -11.55 -13.04
CA VAL A 22 -20.63 -12.36 -12.89
C VAL A 22 -19.68 -11.77 -11.84
N PHE A 23 -19.35 -10.47 -11.90
CA PHE A 23 -18.48 -9.84 -10.91
C PHE A 23 -19.12 -9.70 -9.52
N SER A 24 -20.44 -9.74 -9.43
CA SER A 24 -21.15 -9.73 -8.14
C SER A 24 -21.14 -11.10 -7.45
N ILE A 25 -21.19 -12.19 -8.22
CA ILE A 25 -21.17 -13.56 -7.68
C ILE A 25 -19.72 -14.04 -7.50
N PHE A 26 -18.85 -13.70 -8.44
CA PHE A 26 -17.43 -14.03 -8.45
C PHE A 26 -16.61 -12.74 -8.47
N PRO A 27 -16.41 -12.09 -7.29
CA PRO A 27 -15.61 -10.88 -7.22
C PRO A 27 -14.20 -11.15 -7.75
N ALA A 28 -13.65 -10.16 -8.45
CA ALA A 28 -12.28 -10.24 -8.94
C ALA A 28 -11.31 -10.47 -7.76
N PRO A 29 -10.22 -11.23 -7.96
CA PRO A 29 -9.22 -11.37 -6.92
C PRO A 29 -8.66 -9.99 -6.53
N LYS A 30 -8.42 -9.79 -5.24
CA LYS A 30 -7.79 -8.56 -4.75
C LYS A 30 -6.38 -8.45 -5.34
N LYS A 31 -5.92 -7.21 -5.58
CA LYS A 31 -4.53 -6.96 -5.98
C LYS A 31 -3.60 -7.56 -4.91
N SER A 32 -2.63 -8.37 -5.34
CA SER A 32 -1.56 -8.83 -4.47
C SER A 32 -0.62 -7.67 -4.13
N ILE A 33 -0.20 -7.59 -2.89
CA ILE A 33 0.77 -6.61 -2.39
C ILE A 33 2.06 -7.26 -1.88
N ASN A 34 2.25 -8.55 -2.17
CA ASN A 34 3.52 -9.22 -1.86
C ASN A 34 4.65 -8.57 -2.66
N ASP A 35 5.77 -8.27 -1.99
CA ASP A 35 6.94 -7.59 -2.54
C ASP A 35 6.71 -6.14 -3.02
N GLU A 36 5.49 -5.60 -2.85
CA GLU A 36 5.27 -4.16 -3.07
C GLU A 36 5.99 -3.34 -1.98
N ILE A 37 6.63 -2.24 -2.38
CA ILE A 37 7.34 -1.34 -1.47
C ILE A 37 6.34 -0.31 -0.93
N VAL A 38 5.99 -0.44 0.35
CA VAL A 38 5.01 0.39 1.04
C VAL A 38 5.74 1.35 1.99
N LEU A 39 5.59 2.64 1.74
CA LEU A 39 6.05 3.70 2.64
C LEU A 39 4.92 4.09 3.59
N ILE A 40 5.19 4.06 4.90
CA ILE A 40 4.24 4.45 5.94
C ILE A 40 4.84 5.61 6.73
N THR A 41 4.20 6.79 6.70
CA THR A 41 4.54 7.90 7.60
C THR A 41 3.80 7.77 8.93
N GLY A 42 4.40 8.23 10.02
CA GLY A 42 3.82 8.06 11.36
C GLY A 42 3.76 6.60 11.80
N SER A 43 4.72 5.77 11.39
CA SER A 43 4.74 4.32 11.65
C SER A 43 4.88 3.97 13.13
N GLY A 44 5.41 4.87 13.96
CA GLY A 44 5.48 4.73 15.41
C GLY A 44 4.14 4.92 16.12
N GLY A 45 3.19 5.64 15.51
CA GLY A 45 1.86 5.87 16.05
C GLY A 45 0.92 4.66 15.99
N ASN A 46 -0.22 4.73 16.68
CA ASN A 46 -1.17 3.61 16.78
C ASN A 46 -1.67 3.10 15.41
N LEU A 47 -2.09 4.00 14.52
CA LEU A 47 -2.63 3.63 13.21
C LEU A 47 -1.51 3.19 12.25
N GLY A 48 -0.40 3.93 12.18
CA GLY A 48 0.74 3.56 11.36
C GLY A 48 1.31 2.19 11.72
N ARG A 49 1.44 1.88 13.01
CA ARG A 49 1.84 0.56 13.52
C ARG A 49 0.86 -0.54 13.13
N ALA A 50 -0.45 -0.30 13.29
CA ALA A 50 -1.46 -1.27 12.91
C ALA A 50 -1.46 -1.55 11.40
N LEU A 51 -1.28 -0.52 10.57
CA LEU A 51 -1.14 -0.67 9.12
C LEU A 51 0.13 -1.42 8.75
N ALA A 52 1.26 -1.12 9.40
CA ALA A 52 2.51 -1.85 9.18
C ALA A 52 2.35 -3.35 9.48
N VAL A 53 1.65 -3.68 10.58
CA VAL A 53 1.29 -5.06 10.91
C VAL A 53 0.42 -5.68 9.81
N GLU A 54 -0.63 -5.01 9.35
CA GLU A 54 -1.48 -5.54 8.27
C GLU A 54 -0.71 -5.75 6.96
N PHE A 55 0.03 -4.77 6.48
CA PHE A 55 0.83 -4.92 5.24
C PHE A 55 1.86 -6.05 5.36
N SER A 56 2.47 -6.24 6.54
CA SER A 56 3.45 -7.30 6.76
C SER A 56 2.86 -8.71 6.56
N LYS A 57 1.58 -8.91 6.92
CA LYS A 57 0.86 -10.19 6.74
C LYS A 57 0.71 -10.58 5.27
N TYR A 58 0.75 -9.61 4.37
CA TYR A 58 0.64 -9.83 2.93
C TYR A 58 1.99 -9.79 2.19
N GLY A 59 3.11 -9.75 2.92
CA GLY A 59 4.45 -9.88 2.35
C GLY A 59 5.01 -8.61 1.69
N ALA A 60 4.41 -7.45 1.96
CA ALA A 60 4.92 -6.16 1.49
C ALA A 60 6.31 -5.84 2.09
N PHE A 61 7.13 -5.08 1.38
CA PHE A 61 8.34 -4.49 1.93
C PHE A 61 7.99 -3.14 2.59
N LEU A 62 8.30 -2.96 3.87
CA LEU A 62 7.88 -1.78 4.63
C LEU A 62 9.00 -0.75 4.80
N CYS A 63 8.75 0.48 4.40
CA CYS A 63 9.57 1.64 4.74
C CYS A 63 8.83 2.42 5.83
N LEU A 64 9.34 2.37 7.05
CA LEU A 64 8.70 2.93 8.24
C LEU A 64 9.32 4.30 8.55
N TRP A 65 8.59 5.38 8.32
CA TRP A 65 9.02 6.75 8.60
C TRP A 65 8.27 7.33 9.79
N ASP A 66 9.00 7.89 10.73
CA ASP A 66 8.43 8.62 11.85
C ASP A 66 9.41 9.70 12.34
N THR A 67 8.91 10.75 12.98
CA THR A 67 9.75 11.75 13.64
C THR A 67 10.23 11.23 15.02
N ASP A 68 9.45 10.36 15.66
CA ASP A 68 9.82 9.66 16.90
C ASP A 68 10.54 8.35 16.57
N GLU A 69 11.88 8.40 16.63
CA GLU A 69 12.75 7.26 16.38
C GLU A 69 12.51 6.09 17.36
N SER A 70 12.18 6.39 18.62
CA SER A 70 11.96 5.36 19.64
C SER A 70 10.67 4.59 19.35
N GLU A 71 9.56 5.29 19.06
CA GLU A 71 8.30 4.63 18.71
C GLU A 71 8.36 3.90 17.36
N ASN A 72 9.12 4.43 16.41
CA ASN A 72 9.35 3.76 15.13
C ASN A 72 10.15 2.46 15.32
N GLN A 73 11.20 2.51 16.14
CA GLN A 73 12.03 1.34 16.45
C GLN A 73 11.22 0.25 17.18
N LYS A 74 10.32 0.62 18.10
CA LYS A 74 9.39 -0.34 18.72
C LYS A 74 8.51 -1.04 17.68
N THR A 75 8.05 -0.31 16.66
CA THR A 75 7.26 -0.88 15.57
C THR A 75 8.10 -1.84 14.71
N TYR A 76 9.34 -1.48 14.39
CA TYR A 76 10.29 -2.36 13.72
C TYR A 76 10.51 -3.66 14.53
N GLU A 77 10.81 -3.55 15.82
CA GLU A 77 11.07 -4.71 16.68
C GLU A 77 9.85 -5.61 16.83
N LEU A 78 8.66 -5.03 16.96
CA LEU A 78 7.39 -5.74 16.95
C LEU A 78 7.24 -6.61 15.69
N LEU A 79 7.43 -6.01 14.51
CA LEU A 79 7.32 -6.71 13.23
C LEU A 79 8.40 -7.78 13.07
N TYR A 80 9.61 -7.51 13.55
CA TYR A 80 10.75 -8.41 13.45
C TYR A 80 10.56 -9.64 14.33
N THR A 81 10.21 -9.43 15.59
CA THR A 81 10.18 -10.48 16.60
C THR A 81 8.85 -11.23 16.61
N GLN A 82 7.72 -10.51 16.61
CA GLN A 82 6.40 -11.13 16.81
C GLN A 82 5.78 -11.62 15.50
N TYR A 83 6.03 -10.92 14.39
CA TYR A 83 5.47 -11.27 13.08
C TYR A 83 6.49 -11.92 12.15
N ASN A 84 7.72 -12.17 12.64
CA ASN A 84 8.84 -12.73 11.88
C ASN A 84 9.08 -12.04 10.52
N HIS A 85 8.73 -10.76 10.43
CA HIS A 85 8.86 -10.00 9.21
C HIS A 85 10.30 -9.47 9.08
N ARG A 86 10.88 -9.60 7.88
CA ARG A 86 12.29 -9.26 7.62
C ARG A 86 12.46 -8.23 6.50
N LYS A 87 11.40 -7.92 5.77
CA LYS A 87 11.42 -7.02 4.60
C LYS A 87 11.03 -5.61 5.02
N MET A 88 11.85 -4.97 5.84
CA MET A 88 11.53 -3.63 6.32
C MET A 88 12.75 -2.82 6.69
N VAL A 89 12.59 -1.50 6.63
CA VAL A 89 13.54 -0.51 7.14
C VAL A 89 12.79 0.53 7.97
N ALA A 90 13.42 1.01 9.03
CA ALA A 90 12.91 2.13 9.83
C ALA A 90 13.87 3.32 9.72
N MET A 91 13.31 4.50 9.50
CA MET A 91 14.06 5.75 9.37
C MET A 91 13.38 6.85 10.18
N LYS A 92 14.19 7.61 10.93
CA LYS A 92 13.73 8.88 11.48
C LYS A 92 13.65 9.90 10.35
N VAL A 93 12.45 10.43 10.11
CA VAL A 93 12.20 11.44 9.07
C VAL A 93 11.16 12.43 9.58
N ASP A 94 11.54 13.70 9.63
CA ASP A 94 10.58 14.79 9.82
C ASP A 94 9.95 15.16 8.47
N ILE A 95 8.69 14.77 8.28
CA ILE A 95 7.93 15.04 7.05
C ILE A 95 7.53 16.52 6.90
N THR A 96 7.77 17.35 7.92
CA THR A 96 7.62 18.81 7.80
C THR A 96 8.84 19.49 7.18
N VAL A 97 9.95 18.75 7.03
CA VAL A 97 11.23 19.22 6.48
C VAL A 97 11.46 18.61 5.09
N PRO A 98 11.26 19.37 3.99
CA PRO A 98 11.37 18.85 2.62
C PRO A 98 12.71 18.18 2.31
N GLU A 99 13.81 18.72 2.84
CA GLU A 99 15.15 18.19 2.62
C GLU A 99 15.34 16.79 3.21
N GLU A 100 14.71 16.51 4.36
CA GLU A 100 14.72 15.17 4.97
C GLU A 100 13.91 14.19 4.14
N ILE A 101 12.72 14.58 3.68
CA ILE A 101 11.87 13.78 2.80
C ILE A 101 12.64 13.40 1.53
N HIS A 102 13.25 14.38 0.86
CA HIS A 102 14.00 14.15 -0.37
C HIS A 102 15.19 13.21 -0.14
N ARG A 103 15.96 13.44 0.93
CA ARG A 103 17.11 12.58 1.26
C ARG A 103 16.68 11.14 1.56
N ALA A 104 15.62 10.98 2.34
CA ALA A 104 15.12 9.67 2.72
C ALA A 104 14.52 8.93 1.51
N ALA A 105 13.75 9.61 0.67
CA ALA A 105 13.20 9.05 -0.56
C ALA A 105 14.30 8.60 -1.53
N GLU A 106 15.33 9.41 -1.72
CA GLU A 106 16.49 9.05 -2.55
C GLU A 106 17.22 7.82 -2.01
N LYS A 107 17.40 7.75 -0.69
CA LYS A 107 18.00 6.59 -0.03
C LYS A 107 17.17 5.32 -0.25
N ILE A 108 15.85 5.36 -0.02
CA ILE A 108 14.96 4.23 -0.29
C ILE A 108 15.04 3.80 -1.76
N ARG A 109 15.01 4.77 -2.69
CA ARG A 109 15.08 4.50 -4.12
C ARG A 109 16.39 3.81 -4.52
N HIS A 110 17.51 4.24 -3.95
CA HIS A 110 18.81 3.66 -4.22
C HIS A 110 18.98 2.27 -3.58
N ASP A 111 18.63 2.13 -2.30
CA ASP A 111 18.93 0.94 -1.51
C ASP A 111 17.92 -0.21 -1.72
N ILE A 112 16.67 0.11 -2.05
CA ILE A 112 15.56 -0.85 -2.08
C ILE A 112 14.84 -0.82 -3.44
N GLY A 113 14.49 0.37 -3.92
CA GLY A 113 13.79 0.57 -5.18
C GLY A 113 12.62 1.55 -5.08
N ASN A 114 11.76 1.55 -6.10
CA ASN A 114 10.67 2.51 -6.20
C ASN A 114 9.51 2.16 -5.26
N VAL A 115 9.12 3.10 -4.40
CA VAL A 115 7.91 2.99 -3.59
C VAL A 115 6.68 2.91 -4.49
N SER A 116 5.83 1.93 -4.26
CA SER A 116 4.60 1.70 -5.05
C SER A 116 3.34 2.11 -4.31
N ILE A 117 3.38 2.15 -2.98
CA ILE A 117 2.26 2.56 -2.12
C ILE A 117 2.80 3.53 -1.06
N VAL A 118 2.13 4.67 -0.91
CA VAL A 118 2.41 5.64 0.15
C VAL A 118 1.19 5.75 1.06
N VAL A 119 1.41 5.60 2.36
CA VAL A 119 0.42 5.81 3.41
C VAL A 119 0.80 7.09 4.16
N GLN A 120 0.07 8.16 3.89
CA GLN A 120 0.20 9.45 4.59
C GLN A 120 -0.66 9.42 5.85
N ASN A 121 -0.04 9.09 6.99
CA ASN A 121 -0.72 8.94 8.28
C ASN A 121 -0.18 9.88 9.37
N ALA A 122 0.88 10.63 9.09
CA ALA A 122 1.42 11.71 9.91
C ALA A 122 1.32 13.04 9.19
#